data_AF-A0A399YDG5-F1
#
_entry.id   AF-A0A399YDG5-F1
#
_cell.length_a   1.000
_cell.length_b   1.000
_cell.length_c   1.000
_cell.angle_alpha   90.00
_cell.angle_beta   90.00
_cell.angle_gamma   90.00
#
_symmetry.space_group_name_H-M   'P 1'
#
loop_
_entity.id
_entity.type
_entity.pdbx_description
1 polymer ?
#
loop_
_entity_poly.entity_id
_entity_poly.type
_entity_poly.pdbx_seq_one_letter_code
_entity_poly.pdbx_strand_id
1 'polypeptide(L)'
;MLNIGGGEIVFLVILALVILGPSRLPHYASMLARGVRQLRDLADGAKAQIRQEMGPAFDDVDWRQLDPRQYDPRRIVREALASPGPGRRPAATASSQPAGGRAPVGTTAYPAPRQVVHDPSLPTPFDTDAT
;
A
#
# COMPACT_ATOMS: atom_id res chain seq x y z
N MET A 1 -4.15 15.11 -1.26
CA MET A 1 -4.13 15.06 -2.73
C MET A 1 -2.99 15.93 -3.22
N LEU A 2 -2.08 15.42 -4.03
CA LEU A 2 -1.01 16.22 -4.64
C LEU A 2 -1.62 17.06 -5.77
N ASN A 3 -1.95 18.31 -5.48
CA ASN A 3 -2.40 19.27 -6.49
C ASN A 3 -1.20 19.80 -7.27
N ILE A 4 -0.56 18.93 -8.06
CA ILE A 4 0.62 19.28 -8.86
C ILE A 4 0.15 19.69 -10.25
N GLY A 5 0.14 20.99 -10.51
CA GLY A 5 -0.07 21.55 -11.84
C GLY A 5 1.22 21.59 -12.67
N GLY A 6 1.12 21.92 -13.96
CA GLY A 6 2.28 22.02 -14.86
C GLY A 6 3.34 23.04 -14.36
N GLY A 7 2.91 24.14 -13.74
CA GLY A 7 3.82 25.12 -13.14
C GLY A 7 4.58 24.60 -11.92
N GLU A 8 3.93 23.79 -11.07
CA GLU A 8 4.53 23.19 -9.87
C GLU A 8 5.67 22.22 -10.25
N ILE A 9 5.47 21.40 -11.29
CA ILE A 9 6.51 20.50 -11.83
C ILE A 9 7.76 21.30 -12.24
N VAL A 10 7.57 22.39 -12.99
CA VAL A 10 8.68 23.22 -13.46
C VAL A 10 9.42 23.85 -12.28
N PHE A 11 8.70 24.35 -11.28
CA PHE A 11 9.30 24.88 -10.06
C PHE A 11 10.13 23.83 -9.32
N LEU A 12 9.63 22.60 -9.17
CA LEU A 12 10.37 21.50 -8.55
C LEU A 12 11.63 21.12 -9.32
N VAL A 13 11.59 21.12 -10.66
CA VAL A 13 12.77 20.85 -11.49
C VAL A 13 13.83 21.93 -11.28
N ILE A 14 13.43 23.21 -11.29
CA ILE A 14 14.36 24.32 -11.04
C ILE A 14 14.97 24.20 -9.64
N LEU A 15 14.15 23.93 -8.62
CA LEU A 15 14.62 23.75 -7.26
C LEU A 15 15.61 22.59 -7.14
N ALA A 16 15.32 21.45 -7.77
CA ALA A 16 16.22 20.30 -7.81
C ALA A 16 17.55 20.62 -8.51
N LEU A 17 17.52 21.38 -9.61
CA LEU A 17 18.72 21.85 -10.31
C LEU A 17 19.56 22.78 -9.45
N VAL A 18 18.94 23.65 -8.63
CA VAL A 18 19.65 24.56 -7.72
C VAL A 18 20.29 23.80 -6.56
N ILE A 19 19.55 22.90 -5.91
CA ILE A 19 20.03 22.15 -4.74
C ILE A 19 21.14 21.17 -5.14
N LEU A 20 20.92 20.41 -6.21
CA LEU A 20 21.79 19.29 -6.60
C LEU A 20 22.87 19.72 -7.60
N GLY A 21 22.61 20.78 -8.36
CA GLY A 21 23.44 21.26 -9.46
C GLY A 21 23.06 20.62 -10.81
N PRO A 22 22.96 21.41 -11.90
CA PRO A 22 22.55 20.91 -13.22
C PRO A 22 23.54 19.89 -13.81
N SER A 23 24.81 19.97 -13.43
CA SER A 23 25.86 19.05 -13.88
C SER A 23 25.80 17.68 -13.18
N ARG A 24 25.29 17.60 -11.95
CA ARG A 24 25.26 16.37 -11.16
C ARG A 24 23.96 15.57 -11.33
N LEU A 25 22.85 16.24 -11.63
CA LEU A 25 21.55 15.62 -11.85
C LEU A 25 21.57 14.49 -12.91
N PRO A 26 22.15 14.66 -14.12
CA PRO A 26 22.21 13.57 -15.11
C PRO A 26 23.04 12.37 -14.61
N HIS A 27 24.08 12.62 -13.83
CA HIS A 27 24.89 11.57 -13.23
C HIS A 27 24.06 10.74 -12.25
N TYR A 28 23.35 11.37 -11.30
CA TYR A 28 22.48 10.68 -10.35
C TYR A 28 21.28 9.99 -11.03
N ALA A 29 20.66 10.64 -12.01
CA ALA A 29 19.57 10.04 -12.80
C ALA A 29 20.04 8.77 -13.52
N SER A 30 21.26 8.77 -14.08
CA SER A 30 21.83 7.57 -14.72
C SER A 30 22.08 6.43 -13.72
N MET A 31 22.45 6.75 -12.47
CA MET A 31 22.65 5.73 -11.44
C MET A 31 21.31 5.15 -11.00
N LEU A 32 20.30 6.00 -10.78
CA LEU A 32 18.95 5.56 -10.46
C LEU A 32 18.36 4.71 -11.59
N ALA A 33 18.48 5.14 -12.84
CA ALA A 33 17.99 4.40 -14.00
C ALA A 33 18.62 3.00 -14.11
N ARG A 34 19.93 2.91 -13.85
CA ARG A 34 20.64 1.62 -13.79
C ARG A 34 20.12 0.75 -12.65
N GLY A 35 19.96 1.30 -11.45
CA GLY A 35 19.43 0.58 -10.29
C GLY A 35 17.99 0.08 -10.51
N VAL A 36 17.12 0.92 -11.09
CA VAL A 36 15.74 0.53 -11.44
C VAL A 36 15.74 -0.60 -12.47
N ARG A 37 16.64 -0.55 -13.47
CA ARG A 37 16.74 -1.62 -14.46
C ARG A 37 17.21 -2.93 -13.84
N GLN A 38 18.24 -2.88 -13.00
CA GLN A 38 18.72 -4.06 -12.26
C GLN A 38 17.64 -4.64 -11.34
N LEU A 39 16.89 -3.78 -10.63
CA LEU A 39 15.78 -4.21 -9.78
C LEU A 39 14.68 -4.88 -10.61
N ARG A 40 14.37 -4.32 -11.79
CA ARG A 40 13.42 -4.93 -12.72
C ARG A 40 13.91 -6.28 -13.21
N ASP A 41 15.16 -6.38 -13.65
CA ASP A 41 15.74 -7.64 -14.15
C ASP A 41 15.75 -8.71 -13.04
N LEU A 42 16.05 -8.31 -11.80
CA LEU A 42 15.98 -9.19 -10.62
C LEU A 42 14.54 -9.64 -10.33
N ALA A 43 13.58 -8.72 -10.36
CA ALA A 43 12.17 -9.03 -10.14
C ALA A 43 11.60 -9.95 -11.23
N ASP A 44 11.96 -9.72 -12.49
CA ASP A 44 11.57 -10.54 -13.63
C ASP A 44 12.18 -11.95 -13.52
N GLY A 45 13.44 -12.07 -13.09
CA GLY A 45 14.10 -13.35 -12.81
C GLY A 45 13.47 -14.12 -11.66
N ALA A 46 13.19 -13.47 -10.54
CA ALA A 46 12.48 -14.08 -9.41
C ALA A 46 11.08 -14.55 -9.83
N LYS A 47 10.34 -13.72 -10.58
CA LYS A 47 9.03 -14.09 -11.14
C LYS A 47 9.10 -15.33 -12.04
N ALA A 48 10.16 -15.46 -12.83
CA ALA A 48 10.38 -16.63 -13.70
C ALA A 48 10.68 -17.91 -12.89
N GLN A 49 11.50 -17.80 -11.84
CA GLN A 49 11.82 -18.92 -10.95
C GLN A 49 10.57 -19.44 -10.23
N ILE A 50 9.79 -18.52 -9.64
CA ILE A 50 8.59 -18.89 -8.90
C ILE A 50 7.52 -19.48 -9.86
N ARG A 51 7.43 -18.98 -11.09
CA ARG A 51 6.59 -19.57 -12.15
C ARG A 51 7.00 -21.00 -12.51
N GLN A 52 8.30 -21.31 -12.53
CA GLN A 52 8.80 -22.66 -12.81
C GLN A 52 8.51 -23.64 -11.67
N GLU A 53 8.62 -23.20 -10.41
CA GLU A 53 8.45 -24.06 -9.25
C GLU A 53 6.98 -24.28 -8.85
N MET A 54 6.10 -23.30 -9.03
CA MET A 54 4.68 -23.42 -8.67
C MET A 54 3.80 -24.03 -9.79
N GLY A 55 4.31 -24.15 -11.01
CA GLY A 55 3.51 -24.59 -12.16
C GLY A 55 2.30 -23.66 -12.43
N PRO A 56 1.27 -24.10 -13.16
CA PRO A 56 0.16 -23.26 -13.65
C PRO A 56 -0.64 -22.49 -12.57
N ALA A 57 -0.42 -22.75 -11.28
CA ALA A 57 -0.95 -21.95 -10.17
C ALA A 57 -0.38 -20.50 -10.11
N PHE A 58 0.64 -20.19 -10.91
CA PHE A 58 1.21 -18.84 -11.02
C PHE A 58 0.38 -17.87 -11.88
N ASP A 59 -0.51 -18.39 -12.73
CA ASP A 59 -1.36 -17.59 -13.62
C ASP A 59 -2.68 -17.15 -12.95
N ASP A 60 -3.07 -17.74 -11.81
CA ASP A 60 -4.26 -17.34 -11.04
C ASP A 60 -4.02 -16.16 -10.09
N VAL A 61 -2.77 -15.73 -9.91
CA VAL A 61 -2.46 -14.55 -9.11
C VAL A 61 -2.66 -13.31 -9.99
N ASP A 62 -3.67 -12.52 -9.63
CA ASP A 62 -4.18 -11.39 -10.40
C ASP A 62 -3.26 -10.16 -10.34
N TRP A 63 -2.04 -10.29 -10.87
CA TRP A 63 -1.05 -9.22 -10.93
C TRP A 63 -1.49 -8.05 -11.82
N ARG A 64 -2.49 -8.25 -12.68
CA ARG A 64 -3.07 -7.19 -13.54
C ARG A 64 -3.85 -6.16 -12.73
N GLN A 65 -4.41 -6.54 -11.57
CA GLN A 65 -5.02 -5.59 -10.64
C GLN A 65 -3.98 -4.73 -9.91
N LEU A 66 -2.73 -5.17 -9.88
CA LEU A 66 -1.62 -4.45 -9.22
C LEU A 66 -0.79 -3.59 -10.19
N ASP A 67 -1.13 -3.57 -11.49
CA ASP A 67 -0.48 -2.72 -12.48
C ASP A 67 -0.97 -1.27 -12.33
N PRO A 68 -0.11 -0.33 -11.87
CA PRO A 68 -0.51 1.06 -11.60
C PRO A 68 -1.05 1.79 -12.84
N ARG A 69 -0.75 1.30 -14.05
CA ARG A 69 -1.21 1.88 -15.31
C ARG A 69 -2.60 1.40 -15.73
N GLN A 70 -3.09 0.30 -15.16
CA GLN A 70 -4.43 -0.22 -15.41
C GLN A 70 -5.47 0.29 -14.41
N TYR A 71 -5.03 1.06 -13.41
CA TYR A 71 -5.90 1.91 -12.59
C TYR A 71 -6.38 3.10 -13.43
N ASP A 72 -7.34 2.86 -14.32
CA ASP A 72 -7.85 3.88 -15.25
C ASP A 72 -8.86 4.79 -14.51
N PRO A 73 -8.46 6.04 -14.15
CA PRO A 73 -9.28 6.93 -13.33
C PRO A 73 -10.62 7.28 -13.99
N ARG A 74 -10.71 7.12 -15.32
CA ARG A 74 -11.94 7.36 -16.08
C ARG A 74 -13.05 6.39 -15.72
N ARG A 75 -12.74 5.15 -15.33
CA ARG A 75 -13.77 4.19 -14.87
C ARG A 75 -14.42 4.67 -13.58
N ILE A 76 -13.63 5.16 -12.63
CA ILE A 76 -14.09 5.66 -11.34
C ILE A 76 -14.99 6.89 -11.51
N VAL A 77 -14.63 7.81 -12.42
CA VAL A 77 -15.43 9.00 -12.73
C VAL A 77 -16.75 8.65 -13.44
N ARG A 78 -16.72 7.68 -14.36
CA ARG A 78 -17.93 7.22 -15.06
C ARG A 78 -18.88 6.50 -14.10
N GLU A 79 -18.37 5.74 -13.15
CA GLU A 79 -19.18 5.10 -12.10
C GLU A 79 -19.78 6.13 -11.14
N ALA A 80 -19.04 7.20 -10.82
CA ALA A 80 -19.56 8.32 -10.03
C ALA A 80 -20.64 9.14 -10.76
N LEU A 81 -20.55 9.27 -12.09
CA LEU A 81 -21.54 10.00 -12.91
C LEU A 81 -22.72 9.13 -13.36
N ALA A 82 -22.54 7.82 -13.48
CA ALA A 82 -23.58 6.86 -13.84
C ALA A 82 -24.41 6.41 -12.63
N SER A 83 -23.94 6.66 -11.41
CA SER A 83 -24.73 6.45 -10.19
C SER A 83 -25.79 7.55 -10.05
N PRO A 84 -27.09 7.23 -10.14
CA PRO A 84 -28.14 8.17 -9.78
C PRO A 84 -28.08 8.33 -8.26
N GLY A 85 -27.68 9.52 -7.80
CA GLY A 85 -27.36 9.74 -6.39
C GLY A 85 -28.49 9.39 -5.42
N PRO A 86 -28.17 8.90 -4.21
CA PRO A 86 -29.09 8.99 -3.10
C PRO A 86 -28.90 10.34 -2.40
N GLY A 87 -29.91 11.20 -2.57
CA GLY A 87 -30.52 11.90 -1.45
C GLY A 87 -29.61 12.64 -0.47
N ARG A 88 -29.57 13.96 -0.64
CA ARG A 88 -29.47 14.93 0.46
C ARG A 88 -30.22 14.47 1.72
N ARG A 89 -29.52 14.36 2.86
CA ARG A 89 -30.01 14.71 4.22
C ARG A 89 -28.84 14.73 5.23
N PRO A 90 -28.97 15.45 6.35
CA PRO A 90 -28.06 16.52 6.74
C PRO A 90 -27.16 16.13 7.92
N ALA A 91 -26.26 17.04 8.27
CA ALA A 91 -25.46 17.02 9.49
C ALA A 91 -26.26 16.59 10.73
N ALA A 92 -25.73 15.62 11.47
CA ALA A 92 -25.97 15.44 12.89
C ALA A 92 -24.62 15.05 13.53
N THR A 93 -23.88 16.03 14.05
CA THR A 93 -23.69 16.27 15.50
C THR A 93 -23.26 15.02 16.28
N ALA A 94 -22.08 15.16 16.88
CA ALA A 94 -21.54 14.29 17.92
C ALA A 94 -22.61 13.88 18.96
N SER A 95 -22.58 12.61 19.35
CA SER A 95 -22.86 12.22 20.73
C SER A 95 -22.35 10.82 21.00
N SER A 96 -21.55 10.76 22.04
CA SER A 96 -21.04 9.61 22.76
C SER A 96 -22.13 8.64 23.23
N GLN A 97 -21.72 7.38 23.28
CA GLN A 97 -22.31 6.20 23.90
C GLN A 97 -23.00 6.48 25.27
N PRO A 98 -24.05 5.70 25.60
CA PRO A 98 -23.94 4.92 26.83
C PRO A 98 -24.42 3.46 26.68
N ALA A 99 -24.00 2.68 27.68
CA ALA A 99 -24.12 1.23 27.84
C ALA A 99 -25.55 0.69 28.06
N GLY A 100 -25.72 -0.63 27.89
CA GLY A 100 -26.80 -1.36 28.56
C GLY A 100 -27.35 -2.60 27.85
N GLY A 101 -26.71 -3.74 28.06
CA GLY A 101 -27.31 -5.08 28.25
C GLY A 101 -28.31 -5.68 27.25
N ARG A 102 -27.88 -6.74 26.54
CA ARG A 102 -28.51 -8.09 26.60
C ARG A 102 -27.70 -9.10 25.77
N ALA A 103 -27.44 -10.27 26.35
CA ALA A 103 -26.82 -11.41 25.68
C ALA A 103 -27.72 -12.00 24.57
N PRO A 104 -27.12 -12.68 23.58
CA PRO A 104 -27.37 -14.12 23.51
C PRO A 104 -26.10 -14.95 23.24
N VAL A 105 -26.00 -16.03 24.02
CA VAL A 105 -25.65 -17.42 23.65
C VAL A 105 -24.91 -17.65 22.32
N GLY A 106 -23.74 -18.27 22.44
CA GLY A 106 -23.30 -19.34 21.53
C GLY A 106 -22.57 -18.94 20.27
N THR A 107 -21.30 -18.57 20.38
CA THR A 107 -20.31 -18.75 19.31
C THR A 107 -18.99 -19.08 19.98
N THR A 108 -18.37 -20.18 19.55
CA THR A 108 -17.04 -20.63 19.98
C THR A 108 -16.05 -19.49 19.71
N ALA A 109 -15.78 -18.69 20.74
CA ALA A 109 -14.87 -17.58 20.64
C ALA A 109 -13.45 -18.14 20.48
N TYR A 110 -12.84 -17.83 19.33
CA TYR A 110 -11.39 -17.88 19.19
C TYR A 110 -10.79 -17.12 20.38
N PRO A 111 -9.86 -17.70 21.17
CA PRO A 111 -9.28 -16.98 22.28
C PRO A 111 -8.59 -15.73 21.71
N ALA A 112 -9.01 -14.56 22.19
CA ALA A 112 -8.35 -13.31 21.87
C ALA A 112 -6.86 -13.46 22.19
N PRO A 113 -5.94 -12.98 21.33
CA PRO A 113 -4.51 -13.07 21.60
C PRO A 113 -4.24 -12.39 22.95
N ARG A 114 -3.72 -13.18 23.90
CA ARG A 114 -3.27 -12.68 25.19
C ARG A 114 -2.19 -11.65 24.88
N GLN A 115 -2.46 -10.37 25.18
CA GLN A 115 -1.43 -9.36 25.13
C GLN A 115 -0.40 -9.73 26.20
N VAL A 116 0.71 -10.33 25.77
CA VAL A 116 1.84 -10.61 26.64
C VAL A 116 2.48 -9.25 26.92
N VAL A 117 2.23 -8.74 28.12
CA VAL A 117 2.92 -7.54 28.62
C VAL A 117 4.38 -7.94 28.81
N HIS A 118 5.28 -7.30 28.06
CA HIS A 118 6.71 -7.54 28.19
C HIS A 118 7.19 -7.01 29.54
N ASP A 119 7.68 -7.90 30.40
CA ASP A 119 8.35 -7.54 31.64
C ASP A 119 9.87 -7.44 31.38
N PRO A 120 10.48 -6.24 31.47
CA PRO A 120 11.90 -6.04 31.18
C PRO A 120 12.82 -6.59 32.28
N SER A 121 12.27 -7.02 33.43
CA SER A 121 13.06 -7.64 34.52
C SER A 121 13.31 -9.13 34.32
N LEU A 122 12.61 -9.75 33.36
CA LEU A 122 12.77 -11.16 33.02
C LEU A 122 13.63 -11.31 31.76
N PRO A 123 14.55 -12.30 31.72
CA PRO A 123 15.27 -12.62 30.50
C PRO A 123 14.28 -13.08 29.41
N THR A 124 14.55 -12.67 28.17
CA THR A 124 13.75 -13.06 27.01
C THR A 124 13.74 -14.59 26.85
N PRO A 125 12.58 -15.25 26.72
CA PRO A 125 12.50 -16.69 26.51
C PRO A 125 13.26 -17.13 25.24
N PHE A 126 13.93 -18.28 25.31
CA PHE A 126 14.63 -18.86 24.18
C PHE A 126 13.61 -19.40 23.17
N ASP A 127 13.75 -19.01 21.89
CA ASP A 127 12.91 -19.50 20.80
C ASP A 127 13.52 -20.79 20.23
N THR A 128 12.79 -21.90 20.30
CA THR A 128 13.23 -23.23 19.86
C THR A 128 12.98 -23.51 18.39
N ASP A 129 12.21 -22.65 17.69
CA ASP A 129 11.86 -22.82 16.28
C ASP A 129 12.85 -22.12 15.33
N ALA A 130 13.85 -21.40 15.86
CA ALA A 130 14.92 -20.79 15.07
C ALA A 130 16.04 -21.83 14.76
N THR A 131 15.89 -22.59 13.67
CA THR A 131 16.95 -23.41 13.05
C THR A 131 17.02 -23.14 11.55
#